data_AF-A0AAX3MYM7-F1
#
_entry.id   AF-A0AAX3MYM7-F1
#
_cell.length_a   1.000
_cell.length_b   1.000
_cell.length_c   1.000
_cell.angle_alpha   90.00
_cell.angle_beta   90.00
_cell.angle_gamma   90.00
#
_symmetry.space_group_name_H-M   'P 1'
#
loop_
_entity.id
_entity.type
_entity.pdbx_description
1 polymer ?
#
loop_
_entity_poly.entity_id
_entity_poly.type
_entity_poly.pdbx_seq_one_letter_code
_entity_poly.pdbx_strand_id
1 'polypeptide(L)'
;MTQMTSRRVMNKHYAGAVINELQKIGYPGDEAKEVFFRHYRDMKRLFGLEPNVSDFATLVDEFERSMKRKYNPQDPNQIYVGHLRDRAKKMKTVRVHLRSAPGRRIVKMGTIPKNTDGMGVIKVGSNKRK
;
A
#
# COMPACT_ATOMS: atom_id res chain seq x y z
N MET A 1 21.98 -25.21 -17.59
CA MET A 1 20.72 -24.99 -16.84
C MET A 1 21.04 -24.54 -15.41
N THR A 2 21.31 -23.24 -15.17
CA THR A 2 21.85 -22.79 -13.86
C THR A 2 21.47 -21.37 -13.44
N GLN A 3 20.55 -20.71 -14.14
CA GLN A 3 20.24 -19.29 -13.88
C GLN A 3 19.11 -19.06 -12.83
N MET A 4 18.22 -20.02 -12.61
CA MET A 4 17.08 -19.83 -11.68
C MET A 4 17.50 -19.74 -10.21
N THR A 5 18.55 -20.45 -9.79
CA THR A 5 19.07 -20.44 -8.42
C THR A 5 19.75 -19.12 -8.08
N SER A 6 20.54 -18.59 -9.00
CA SER A 6 21.23 -17.30 -8.86
C SER A 6 20.24 -16.14 -8.61
N ARG A 7 19.16 -16.05 -9.39
CA ARG A 7 18.19 -14.96 -9.27
C ARG A 7 17.45 -14.96 -7.92
N ARG A 8 17.12 -16.15 -7.41
CA ARG A 8 16.45 -16.29 -6.10
C ARG A 8 17.36 -15.84 -4.96
N VAL A 9 18.64 -16.21 -5.03
CA VAL A 9 19.65 -15.80 -4.03
C VAL A 9 19.86 -14.29 -4.07
N MET A 10 20.00 -13.68 -5.25
CA MET A 10 20.11 -12.22 -5.39
C MET A 10 18.90 -11.50 -4.81
N ASN A 11 17.67 -11.95 -5.13
CA ASN A 11 16.46 -11.35 -4.59
C ASN A 11 16.39 -11.46 -3.07
N LYS A 12 16.88 -12.57 -2.50
CA LYS A 12 16.93 -12.78 -1.05
C LYS A 12 17.91 -11.82 -0.39
N HIS A 13 19.11 -11.65 -0.96
CA HIS A 13 20.09 -10.69 -0.46
C HIS A 13 19.58 -9.26 -0.57
N TYR A 14 18.96 -8.92 -1.70
CA TYR A 14 18.34 -7.61 -1.89
C TYR A 14 17.26 -7.34 -0.84
N ALA A 15 16.32 -8.28 -0.64
CA ALA A 15 15.28 -8.13 0.38
C ALA A 15 15.88 -7.97 1.79
N GLY A 16 16.89 -8.78 2.14
CA GLY A 16 17.59 -8.67 3.41
C GLY A 16 18.27 -7.31 3.59
N ALA A 17 18.93 -6.79 2.55
CA ALA A 17 19.57 -5.49 2.58
C ALA A 17 18.54 -4.36 2.77
N VAL A 18 17.40 -4.41 2.07
CA VAL A 18 16.34 -3.40 2.23
C VAL A 18 15.77 -3.42 3.64
N ILE A 19 15.54 -4.60 4.21
CA ILE A 19 15.04 -4.74 5.59
C ILE A 19 16.04 -4.12 6.58
N ASN A 20 17.35 -4.32 6.38
CA ASN A 20 18.37 -3.72 7.23
C ASN A 20 18.38 -2.18 7.12
N GLU A 21 18.19 -1.62 5.92
CA GLU A 21 18.06 -0.17 5.76
C GLU A 21 16.80 0.37 6.44
N LEU A 22 15.65 -0.33 6.34
CA LEU A 22 14.43 0.03 7.08
C LEU A 22 14.66 0.00 8.60
N GLN A 23 15.46 -0.93 9.10
CA GLN A 23 15.83 -0.94 10.53
C GLN A 23 16.65 0.28 10.93
N LYS A 24 17.58 0.73 10.09
CA LYS A 24 18.34 1.98 10.33
C LYS A 24 17.46 3.22 10.32
N ILE A 25 16.41 3.22 9.50
CA ILE A 25 15.43 4.33 9.41
C ILE A 25 14.54 4.40 10.66
N GLY A 26 14.40 3.30 11.41
CA GLY A 26 13.70 3.26 12.69
C GLY A 26 12.60 2.21 12.81
N TYR A 27 12.48 1.29 11.84
CA TYR A 27 11.53 0.17 11.94
C TYR A 27 12.17 -1.00 12.70
N PRO A 28 11.73 -1.35 13.92
CA PRO A 28 12.33 -2.44 14.68
C PRO A 28 12.08 -3.80 14.02
N GLY A 29 13.14 -4.60 13.86
CA GLY A 29 13.11 -6.05 13.59
C GLY A 29 11.99 -6.53 12.66
N ASP A 30 10.92 -7.06 13.25
CA ASP A 30 9.78 -7.65 12.54
C ASP A 30 8.88 -6.60 11.89
N GLU A 31 8.76 -5.39 12.43
CA GLU A 31 8.03 -4.29 11.80
C GLU A 31 8.66 -3.93 10.44
N ALA A 32 9.99 -3.92 10.35
CA ALA A 32 10.68 -3.68 9.08
C ALA A 32 10.33 -4.74 8.02
N LYS A 33 10.21 -6.01 8.43
CA LYS A 33 9.79 -7.10 7.53
C LYS A 33 8.34 -6.90 7.08
N GLU A 34 7.44 -6.58 8.00
CA GLU A 34 6.03 -6.37 7.69
C GLU A 34 5.84 -5.21 6.72
N VAL A 35 6.47 -4.08 6.99
CA VAL A 35 6.44 -2.89 6.12
C VAL A 35 7.00 -3.23 4.74
N PHE A 36 8.14 -3.93 4.68
CA PHE A 36 8.71 -4.38 3.41
C PHE A 36 7.76 -5.28 2.63
N PHE A 37 7.25 -6.37 3.22
CA PHE A 37 6.39 -7.32 2.50
C PHE A 37 5.05 -6.74 2.09
N ARG A 38 4.50 -5.81 2.89
CA ARG A 38 3.25 -5.11 2.57
C ARG A 38 3.38 -4.31 1.27
N HIS A 39 4.52 -3.66 1.05
CA HIS A 39 4.70 -2.72 -0.07
C HIS A 39 5.48 -3.30 -1.24
N TYR A 40 6.37 -4.26 -0.99
CA TYR A 40 7.33 -4.77 -1.97
C TYR A 40 6.67 -5.19 -3.29
N ARG A 41 5.54 -5.90 -3.24
CA ARG A 41 4.88 -6.39 -4.46
C ARG A 41 4.40 -5.25 -5.34
N ASP A 42 3.76 -4.26 -4.72
CA ASP A 42 3.11 -3.17 -5.46
C ASP A 42 4.17 -2.17 -5.91
N MET A 43 5.16 -1.86 -5.06
CA MET A 43 6.30 -1.01 -5.45
C MET A 43 7.15 -1.66 -6.54
N LYS A 44 7.44 -2.96 -6.45
CA LYS A 44 8.17 -3.68 -7.51
C LYS A 44 7.45 -3.68 -8.85
N ARG A 45 6.11 -3.66 -8.85
CA ARG A 45 5.32 -3.58 -10.09
C ARG A 45 5.32 -2.19 -10.69
N LEU A 46 5.33 -1.14 -9.86
CA LEU A 46 5.28 0.25 -10.30
C LEU A 46 6.65 0.80 -10.69
N PHE A 47 7.68 0.50 -9.89
CA PHE A 47 9.02 1.08 -10.01
C PHE A 47 10.08 0.06 -10.46
N GLY A 48 9.79 -1.24 -10.41
CA GLY A 48 10.79 -2.28 -10.62
C GLY A 48 11.61 -2.58 -9.35
N LEU A 49 12.70 -3.34 -9.51
CA LEU A 49 13.72 -3.44 -8.47
C LEU A 49 14.67 -2.27 -8.68
N GLU A 50 14.80 -1.39 -7.68
CA GLU A 50 15.82 -0.34 -7.75
C GLU A 50 17.21 -0.93 -7.48
N PRO A 51 18.26 -0.46 -8.18
CA PRO A 51 19.63 -0.91 -7.91
C PRO A 51 20.09 -0.52 -6.50
N ASN A 52 19.58 0.59 -5.97
CA ASN A 52 19.97 1.12 -4.68
C ASN A 52 18.98 0.70 -3.59
N VAL A 53 19.50 -0.08 -2.65
CA VAL A 53 18.77 -0.58 -1.49
C VAL A 53 18.28 0.57 -0.59
N SER A 54 19.09 1.62 -0.43
CA SER A 54 18.79 2.76 0.44
C SER A 54 17.66 3.62 -0.14
N ASP A 55 17.69 3.88 -1.45
CA ASP A 55 16.63 4.64 -2.14
C ASP A 55 15.31 3.87 -2.07
N PHE A 56 15.34 2.56 -2.31
CA PHE A 56 14.15 1.72 -2.20
C PHE A 56 13.58 1.70 -0.78
N ALA A 57 14.43 1.60 0.26
CA ALA A 57 13.99 1.67 1.65
C ALA A 57 13.36 3.02 1.99
N THR A 58 13.93 4.11 1.48
CA THR A 58 13.39 5.48 1.64
C THR A 58 12.02 5.63 0.97
N LEU A 59 11.86 5.07 -0.24
CA LEU A 59 10.57 5.05 -0.93
C LEU A 59 9.52 4.25 -0.14
N VAL A 60 9.89 3.10 0.41
CA VAL A 60 9.00 2.27 1.25
C VAL A 60 8.57 3.05 2.50
N ASP A 61 9.50 3.73 3.19
CA ASP A 61 9.20 4.58 4.35
C ASP A 61 8.28 5.75 3.97
N GLU A 62 8.57 6.48 2.88
CA GLU A 62 7.73 7.59 2.43
C GLU A 62 6.31 7.11 2.11
N PHE A 63 6.18 5.96 1.45
CA PHE A 63 4.89 5.37 1.10
C PHE A 63 4.11 4.96 2.36
N GLU A 64 4.77 4.28 3.31
CA GLU A 64 4.19 3.87 4.58
C GLU A 64 3.70 5.08 5.40
N ARG A 65 4.53 6.12 5.52
CA ARG A 65 4.16 7.36 6.19
C ARG A 65 3.00 8.05 5.49
N SER A 66 3.01 8.07 4.15
CA SER A 66 1.94 8.69 3.36
C SER A 66 0.60 7.96 3.51
N MET A 67 0.60 6.64 3.72
CA MET A 67 -0.63 5.89 4.01
C MET A 67 -1.16 6.09 5.43
N LYS A 68 -0.28 6.37 6.39
CA LYS A 68 -0.64 6.60 7.80
C LYS A 68 -1.03 8.07 8.09
N ARG A 69 -0.64 9.01 7.23
CA ARG A 69 -0.97 10.44 7.40
C ARG A 69 -2.48 10.65 7.39
N LYS A 70 -2.98 11.33 8.43
CA LYS A 70 -4.34 11.86 8.45
C LYS A 70 -4.44 13.05 7.51
N TYR A 71 -5.53 13.14 6.76
CA TYR A 71 -5.79 14.26 5.86
C TYR A 71 -5.81 15.57 6.63
N ASN A 72 -4.98 16.53 6.22
CA ASN A 72 -5.01 17.90 6.69
C ASN A 72 -5.54 18.81 5.57
N PRO A 73 -6.74 19.41 5.72
CA PRO A 73 -7.28 20.34 4.72
C PRO A 73 -6.42 21.58 4.48
N GLN A 74 -5.50 21.90 5.39
CA GLN A 74 -4.63 23.06 5.30
C GLN A 74 -3.29 22.78 4.60
N ASP A 75 -3.00 21.52 4.26
CA ASP A 75 -1.79 21.17 3.50
C ASP A 75 -2.11 21.15 2.00
N PRO A 76 -1.61 22.12 1.20
CA PRO A 76 -1.89 22.17 -0.23
C PRO A 76 -1.29 20.97 -1.00
N ASN A 77 -0.44 20.16 -0.38
CA ASN A 77 0.12 18.94 -0.97
C ASN A 77 -0.74 17.69 -0.72
N GLN A 78 -1.90 17.84 -0.06
CA GLN A 78 -2.81 16.74 0.23
C GLN A 78 -4.14 16.92 -0.51
N ILE A 79 -4.57 15.89 -1.21
CA ILE A 79 -5.88 15.85 -1.88
C ILE A 79 -6.75 14.84 -1.15
N TYR A 80 -7.95 15.25 -0.76
CA TYR A 80 -8.92 14.35 -0.15
C TYR A 80 -9.49 13.38 -1.19
N VAL A 81 -9.02 12.13 -1.16
CA VAL A 81 -9.49 11.04 -2.04
C VAL A 81 -10.53 10.13 -1.37
N GLY A 82 -10.99 10.45 -0.17
CA GLY A 82 -11.94 9.62 0.59
C GLY A 82 -13.24 9.36 -0.18
N HIS A 83 -13.72 10.35 -0.94
CA HIS A 83 -14.90 10.24 -1.78
C HIS A 83 -14.77 9.15 -2.87
N LEU A 84 -13.56 8.89 -3.38
CA LEU A 84 -13.30 7.82 -4.37
C LEU A 84 -13.37 6.44 -3.70
N ARG A 85 -12.87 6.34 -2.47
CA ARG A 85 -12.88 5.09 -1.71
C ARG A 85 -14.30 4.67 -1.37
N ASP A 86 -15.16 5.62 -1.00
CA ASP A 86 -16.57 5.36 -0.73
C ASP A 86 -17.33 4.92 -1.99
N ARG A 87 -17.01 5.53 -3.14
CA ARG A 87 -17.56 5.11 -4.44
C ARG A 87 -17.11 3.70 -4.83
N ALA A 88 -15.84 3.35 -4.62
CA ALA A 88 -15.32 2.01 -4.90
C ALA A 88 -15.93 0.93 -3.99
N LYS A 89 -16.14 1.24 -2.70
CA LYS A 89 -16.85 0.35 -1.77
C LYS A 89 -18.29 0.12 -2.24
N LYS A 90 -19.00 1.18 -2.62
CA LYS A 90 -20.37 1.10 -3.15
C LYS A 90 -20.44 0.20 -4.39
N MET A 91 -19.47 0.29 -5.30
CA MET A 91 -19.39 -0.57 -6.48
C MET A 91 -19.11 -2.05 -6.17
N LYS A 92 -18.29 -2.34 -5.14
CA LYS A 92 -18.07 -3.73 -4.68
C LYS A 92 -19.35 -4.34 -4.10
N THR A 93 -20.10 -3.59 -3.28
CA THR A 93 -21.38 -4.05 -2.73
C THR A 93 -22.43 -4.32 -3.82
N VAL A 94 -22.50 -3.45 -4.82
CA VAL A 94 -23.43 -3.61 -5.96
C VAL A 94 -23.06 -4.85 -6.80
N ARG A 95 -21.77 -5.12 -7.04
CA ARG A 95 -21.32 -6.33 -7.75
C ARG A 95 -21.62 -7.63 -6.99
N VAL A 96 -21.58 -7.61 -5.66
CA VAL A 96 -21.99 -8.76 -4.83
C VAL A 96 -23.50 -8.99 -4.94
N HIS A 97 -24.30 -7.91 -4.89
CA HIS A 97 -25.76 -7.98 -5.07
C HIS A 97 -26.18 -8.47 -6.47
N LEU A 98 -25.49 -8.05 -7.53
CA LEU A 98 -25.79 -8.47 -8.90
C LEU A 98 -25.39 -9.93 -9.20
N ARG A 99 -24.51 -10.54 -8.39
CA ARG A 99 -24.19 -11.97 -8.47
C ARG A 99 -25.13 -12.84 -7.65
N SER A 100 -25.97 -12.26 -6.80
CA SER A 100 -26.96 -12.99 -5.98
C SER A 100 -28.39 -12.70 -6.43
N ALA A 101 -28.73 -13.04 -7.67
CA ALA A 101 -30.10 -13.33 -8.07
C ALA A 101 -30.07 -14.31 -9.26
N PRO A 102 -30.86 -15.40 -9.23
CA PRO A 102 -32.27 -15.35 -8.87
C PRO A 102 -32.74 -16.39 -7.83
N GLY A 103 -33.64 -15.96 -6.94
CA GLY A 103 -34.59 -16.83 -6.24
C GLY A 103 -34.14 -17.44 -4.90
N ARG A 104 -34.23 -16.69 -3.80
CA ARG A 104 -34.84 -17.12 -2.51
C ARG A 104 -34.75 -16.00 -1.46
N ARG A 105 -35.88 -15.73 -0.78
CA ARG A 105 -35.99 -14.86 0.40
C ARG A 105 -35.23 -15.49 1.57
N ILE A 106 -34.44 -14.70 2.31
CA ILE A 106 -34.50 -14.67 3.78
C ILE A 106 -34.31 -13.21 4.23
N VAL A 107 -35.23 -12.78 5.10
CA VAL A 107 -35.31 -11.47 5.75
C VAL A 107 -34.60 -11.58 7.10
N LYS A 108 -33.77 -10.59 7.51
CA LYS A 108 -33.91 -9.77 8.73
C LYS A 108 -32.61 -8.99 9.05
N MET A 109 -32.85 -7.79 9.56
CA MET A 109 -31.91 -6.69 9.82
C MET A 109 -30.91 -6.98 10.94
N GLY A 110 -29.70 -6.41 10.81
CA GLY A 110 -28.70 -6.29 11.87
C GLY A 110 -27.84 -5.04 11.65
N THR A 111 -27.78 -4.20 12.66
CA THR A 111 -27.36 -2.79 12.70
C THR A 111 -25.87 -2.56 12.41
N ILE A 112 -25.56 -1.35 11.90
CA ILE A 112 -24.20 -0.80 11.71
C ILE A 112 -23.53 -0.54 13.09
N PRO A 113 -22.22 -0.85 13.23
CA PRO A 113 -21.34 0.03 14.00
C PRO A 113 -20.18 0.59 13.14
N LYS A 114 -19.81 1.83 13.46
CA LYS A 114 -18.76 2.65 12.85
C LYS A 114 -17.34 2.24 13.34
N ASN A 115 -16.34 2.78 12.63
CA ASN A 115 -14.93 3.00 12.98
C ASN A 115 -13.91 1.88 12.71
N THR A 116 -12.96 2.16 11.82
CA THR A 116 -11.63 2.65 12.24
C THR A 116 -10.81 3.16 11.06
N ASP A 117 -9.98 4.13 11.39
CA ASP A 117 -9.14 4.98 10.55
C ASP A 117 -8.20 4.25 9.60
N GLY A 118 -7.96 4.86 8.44
CA GLY A 118 -6.89 4.45 7.53
C GLY A 118 -7.06 5.15 6.18
N MET A 119 -6.80 6.46 6.15
CA MET A 119 -6.87 7.29 4.94
C MET A 119 -5.54 7.21 4.19
N GLY A 120 -5.50 6.46 3.08
CA GLY A 120 -4.34 6.45 2.18
C GLY A 120 -4.36 7.67 1.25
N VAL A 121 -3.25 8.43 1.23
CA VAL A 121 -3.02 9.58 0.34
C VAL A 121 -1.90 9.23 -0.65
N ILE A 122 -2.09 9.56 -1.94
CA ILE A 122 -1.07 9.41 -2.99
C ILE A 122 -0.55 10.82 -3.32
N LYS A 123 0.78 11.00 -3.22
CA LYS A 123 1.48 12.25 -3.54
C LYS A 123 1.83 12.27 -5.04
N VAL A 124 1.49 13.35 -5.73
CA VAL A 124 1.89 13.58 -7.13
C VAL A 124 3.08 14.54 -7.11
N GLY A 125 4.26 14.06 -7.53
CA GLY A 125 5.50 14.83 -7.56
C GLY A 125 5.42 16.04 -8.49
N SER A 126 5.77 17.21 -7.96
CA SER A 126 5.88 18.45 -8.73
C SER A 126 7.22 18.53 -9.43
N ASN A 127 7.22 18.41 -10.75
CA ASN A 127 8.39 18.58 -11.60
C ASN A 127 8.62 20.09 -11.83
N LYS A 128 9.55 20.71 -11.10
CA LYS A 128 9.98 22.09 -11.36
C LYS A 128 10.95 22.11 -12.54
N ARG A 129 10.45 22.48 -13.72
CA ARG A 129 11.30 23.03 -14.79
C ARG A 129 11.56 24.50 -14.45
N LYS A 130 12.83 24.86 -14.29
CA LYS A 130 13.32 26.23 -14.43
C LYS A 130 13.78 26.42 -15.87
#